data_AF-A0A3D2UPI7-F1
#
_entry.id   AF-A0A3D2UPI7-F1
#
_cell.length_a   1.000
_cell.length_b   1.000
_cell.length_c   1.000
_cell.angle_alpha   90.00
_cell.angle_beta   90.00
_cell.angle_gamma   90.00
#
_symmetry.space_group_name_H-M   'P 1'
#
loop_
_entity.id
_entity.type
_entity.pdbx_description
1 polymer ?
#
loop_
_entity_poly.entity_id
_entity_poly.type
_entity_poly.pdbx_seq_one_letter_code
_entity_poly.pdbx_strand_id
1 'polypeptide(L)'
;MKKQKWLFFLLIIITCICAFVFLYYLWKVVMSTPIQMNPLHNPPLSGEYYEINPETVLSEIEEGNIEVFQYFEERDIYPEHPSGSFAWSSADYFAIAKAHHLYRTGETADGEWKIFAPGSFEIDQCSDDMQGFDKATIIFYKREPESFPVVYIEIRPLREHIYSAIPDYERISYDTLIENFLFDPDTAFKEALSVQGSITAEKALQIAEEAGGKELRQQLSNNECRIVIAYFFDKWVVRYYWGGTYFLTVDIDPNDGTYKIER
;
A
#
# COMPACT_ATOMS: atom_id res chain seq x y z
N MET A 1 -42.51 37.88 -35.49
CA MET A 1 -41.50 38.33 -34.50
C MET A 1 -41.68 37.78 -33.08
N LYS A 2 -42.88 37.76 -32.46
CA LYS A 2 -43.04 37.25 -31.06
C LYS A 2 -42.63 35.78 -30.85
N LYS A 3 -43.01 34.88 -31.77
CA LYS A 3 -42.64 33.44 -31.69
C LYS A 3 -41.12 33.19 -31.76
N GLN A 4 -40.40 33.95 -32.57
CA GLN A 4 -38.95 33.80 -32.73
C GLN A 4 -38.18 34.25 -31.47
N LYS A 5 -38.62 35.32 -30.80
CA LYS A 5 -38.06 35.73 -29.51
C LYS A 5 -38.31 34.71 -28.41
N TRP A 6 -39.47 34.05 -28.43
CA TRP A 6 -39.82 33.02 -27.46
C TRP A 6 -38.99 31.73 -27.64
N LEU A 7 -38.77 31.30 -28.89
CA LEU A 7 -37.87 30.17 -29.19
C LEU A 7 -36.42 30.43 -28.77
N PHE A 8 -35.92 31.65 -28.98
CA PHE A 8 -34.57 32.04 -28.56
C PHE A 8 -34.43 32.00 -27.03
N PHE A 9 -35.44 32.48 -26.30
CA PHE A 9 -35.46 32.44 -24.84
C PHE A 9 -35.49 31.00 -24.29
N LEU A 10 -36.28 30.11 -24.91
CA LEU A 10 -36.35 28.70 -24.55
C LEU A 10 -34.99 27.99 -24.73
N LEU A 11 -34.29 28.29 -25.84
CA LEU A 11 -32.96 27.74 -26.14
C LEU A 11 -31.92 28.15 -25.10
N ILE A 12 -31.96 29.39 -24.63
CA ILE A 12 -31.06 29.87 -23.56
C ILE A 12 -31.33 29.10 -22.26
N ILE A 13 -32.59 28.93 -21.87
CA ILE A 13 -32.95 28.19 -20.65
C ILE A 13 -32.45 26.75 -20.71
N ILE A 14 -32.70 26.05 -21.82
CA ILE A 14 -32.25 24.66 -21.99
C ILE A 14 -30.73 24.57 -21.89
N THR A 15 -30.02 25.50 -22.54
CA THR A 15 -28.54 25.53 -22.51
C THR A 15 -28.01 25.75 -21.09
N CYS A 16 -28.62 26.66 -20.31
CA CYS A 16 -28.25 26.89 -18.91
C CYS A 16 -28.51 25.66 -18.04
N ILE A 17 -29.63 24.96 -18.23
CA ILE A 17 -29.95 23.73 -17.49
C ILE A 17 -28.93 22.63 -17.81
N CYS A 18 -28.60 22.43 -19.09
CA CYS A 18 -27.59 21.45 -19.50
C CYS A 18 -26.21 21.77 -18.90
N ALA A 19 -25.80 23.05 -18.91
CA ALA A 19 -24.55 23.47 -18.30
C ALA A 19 -24.55 23.23 -16.78
N PHE A 20 -25.65 23.52 -16.09
CA PHE A 20 -25.78 23.28 -14.66
C PHE A 20 -25.73 21.79 -14.30
N VAL A 21 -26.43 20.93 -15.06
CA VAL A 21 -26.39 19.47 -14.87
C VAL A 21 -24.98 18.92 -15.12
N PHE A 22 -24.30 19.40 -16.15
CA PHE A 22 -22.91 19.01 -16.45
C PHE A 22 -21.95 19.43 -15.34
N LEU A 23 -22.05 20.68 -14.86
CA LEU A 23 -21.23 21.18 -13.74
C LEU A 23 -21.53 20.43 -12.44
N TYR A 24 -22.80 20.11 -12.17
CA TYR A 24 -23.18 19.30 -11.02
C TYR A 24 -22.61 17.89 -11.11
N TYR A 25 -22.63 17.27 -12.29
CA TYR A 25 -22.03 15.96 -12.52
C TYR A 25 -20.51 16.00 -12.36
N LEU A 26 -19.83 17.00 -12.93
CA LEU A 26 -18.39 17.20 -12.73
C LEU A 26 -18.06 17.43 -11.25
N TRP A 27 -18.83 18.27 -10.55
CA TRP A 27 -18.63 18.51 -9.12
C TRP A 27 -18.86 17.24 -8.29
N LYS A 28 -19.89 16.45 -8.61
CA LYS A 28 -20.11 15.13 -8.03
C LYS A 28 -18.90 14.24 -8.26
N VAL A 29 -18.42 14.09 -9.48
CA VAL A 29 -17.25 13.24 -9.81
C VAL A 29 -15.99 13.73 -9.07
N VAL A 30 -15.72 15.03 -9.04
CA VAL A 30 -14.54 15.61 -8.38
C VAL A 30 -14.62 15.49 -6.85
N MET A 31 -15.80 15.63 -6.26
CA MET A 31 -15.98 15.50 -4.80
C MET A 31 -16.23 14.05 -4.36
N SER A 32 -16.65 13.17 -5.27
CA SER A 32 -16.87 11.74 -5.03
C SER A 32 -15.69 10.89 -5.46
N THR A 33 -14.61 11.48 -5.97
CA THR A 33 -13.29 10.88 -5.88
C THR A 33 -12.78 11.22 -4.48
N PRO A 34 -13.01 10.36 -3.48
CA PRO A 34 -12.22 10.46 -2.26
C PRO A 34 -10.77 10.52 -2.71
N ILE A 35 -10.05 11.55 -2.27
CA ILE A 35 -8.59 11.48 -2.30
C ILE A 35 -8.31 10.26 -1.44
N GLN A 36 -8.05 9.13 -2.08
CA GLN A 36 -7.68 7.90 -1.41
C GLN A 36 -6.38 8.20 -0.69
N MET A 37 -6.48 8.69 0.54
CA MET A 37 -5.37 8.64 1.48
C MET A 37 -5.29 7.18 1.90
N ASN A 38 -4.78 6.36 0.99
CA ASN A 38 -4.35 5.03 1.33
C ASN A 38 -3.20 5.23 2.32
N PRO A 39 -3.32 4.84 3.60
CA PRO A 39 -2.24 5.01 4.56
C PRO A 39 -1.00 4.17 4.18
N LEU A 40 -1.11 3.27 3.20
CA LEU A 40 0.06 2.67 2.54
C LEU A 40 0.91 3.69 1.77
N HIS A 41 0.42 4.90 1.50
CA HIS A 41 1.16 5.95 0.79
C HIS A 41 1.52 7.17 1.64
N ASN A 42 0.81 7.40 2.75
CA ASN A 42 1.15 8.47 3.69
C ASN A 42 1.35 7.84 5.08
N PRO A 43 2.60 7.54 5.49
CA PRO A 43 2.86 7.05 6.84
C PRO A 43 2.37 8.07 7.89
N PRO A 44 2.06 7.64 9.12
CA PRO A 44 1.75 8.55 10.21
C PRO A 44 2.81 9.65 10.32
N LEU A 45 2.42 10.91 10.61
CA LEU A 45 3.39 12.01 10.67
C LEU A 45 4.37 11.92 11.86
N SER A 46 4.10 11.03 12.82
CA SER A 46 4.94 10.79 13.99
C SER A 46 5.24 9.30 14.09
N GLY A 47 6.51 8.94 13.93
CA GLY A 47 7.04 7.60 14.14
C GLY A 47 8.49 7.66 14.57
N GLU A 48 9.07 6.50 14.79
CA GLU A 48 10.44 6.32 15.25
C GLU A 48 11.20 5.45 14.25
N TYR A 49 12.52 5.65 14.18
CA TYR A 49 13.39 4.91 13.28
C TYR A 49 14.30 3.96 14.05
N TYR A 50 14.57 2.83 13.43
CA TYR A 50 15.39 1.76 13.98
C TYR A 50 16.40 1.30 12.95
N GLU A 51 17.65 1.22 13.35
CA GLU A 51 18.73 0.65 12.55
C GLU A 51 18.63 -0.87 12.62
N ILE A 52 18.93 -1.52 11.50
CA ILE A 52 19.03 -2.96 11.36
C ILE A 52 20.24 -3.30 10.49
N ASN A 53 20.85 -4.46 10.68
CA ASN A 53 21.80 -5.02 9.73
C ASN A 53 21.06 -6.01 8.80
N PRO A 54 20.83 -5.70 7.52
CA PRO A 54 20.09 -6.57 6.61
C PRO A 54 20.75 -7.94 6.39
N GLU A 55 22.06 -8.08 6.62
CA GLU A 55 22.78 -9.35 6.45
C GLU A 55 22.58 -10.30 7.64
N THR A 56 22.35 -9.77 8.85
CA THR A 56 22.30 -10.58 10.08
C THR A 56 20.94 -10.58 10.78
N VAL A 57 20.06 -9.61 10.47
CA VAL A 57 18.80 -9.41 11.21
C VAL A 57 17.93 -10.67 11.27
N LEU A 58 17.84 -11.43 10.17
CA LEU A 58 17.03 -12.66 10.14
C LEU A 58 17.62 -13.74 11.06
N SER A 59 18.92 -14.01 10.97
CA SER A 59 19.57 -15.00 11.83
C SER A 59 19.52 -14.60 13.31
N GLU A 60 19.67 -13.31 13.62
CA GLU A 60 19.58 -12.82 14.99
C GLU A 60 18.17 -12.97 15.56
N ILE A 61 17.13 -12.69 14.76
CA ILE A 61 15.73 -12.94 15.14
C ILE A 61 15.49 -14.44 15.39
N GLU A 62 16.00 -15.32 14.52
CA GLU A 62 15.87 -16.78 14.67
C GLU A 62 16.55 -17.31 15.95
N GLU A 63 17.64 -16.69 16.38
CA GLU A 63 18.32 -16.95 17.66
C GLU A 63 17.59 -16.35 18.87
N GLY A 64 16.51 -15.58 18.64
CA GLY A 64 15.71 -14.92 19.67
C GLY A 64 16.28 -13.56 20.12
N ASN A 65 17.25 -13.00 19.40
CA ASN A 65 17.80 -11.68 19.67
C ASN A 65 16.87 -10.59 19.11
N ILE A 66 16.06 -10.00 19.98
CA ILE A 66 15.19 -8.86 19.64
C ILE A 66 15.88 -7.49 19.83
N GLU A 67 17.11 -7.45 20.36
CA GLU A 67 17.89 -6.21 20.50
C GLU A 67 18.59 -5.77 19.20
N VAL A 68 18.37 -6.52 18.11
CA VAL A 68 18.88 -6.17 16.77
C VAL A 68 18.28 -4.87 16.23
N PHE A 69 17.16 -4.41 16.79
CA PHE A 69 16.53 -3.13 16.45
C PHE A 69 17.05 -2.01 17.34
N GLN A 70 17.88 -1.11 16.78
CA GLN A 70 18.48 -0.02 17.53
C GLN A 70 17.81 1.31 17.21
N TYR A 71 17.14 1.91 18.19
CA TYR A 71 16.49 3.22 17.99
C TYR A 71 17.51 4.30 17.61
N PHE A 72 17.18 5.10 16.60
CA PHE A 72 17.93 6.31 16.26
C PHE A 72 16.98 7.47 15.92
N GLU A 73 17.44 8.70 16.17
CA GLU A 73 16.69 9.90 15.78
C GLU A 73 16.99 10.24 14.31
N GLU A 74 15.96 10.60 13.53
CA GLU A 74 16.01 10.90 12.08
C GLU A 74 16.84 12.16 11.71
N ARG A 75 17.80 12.58 12.54
CA ARG A 75 18.66 13.73 12.27
C ARG A 75 19.78 13.45 11.27
N ASP A 76 20.01 12.18 10.93
CA ASP A 76 20.98 11.77 9.93
C ASP A 76 20.31 11.73 8.55
N ILE A 77 20.35 12.88 7.89
CA ILE A 77 19.85 13.09 6.52
C ILE A 77 20.64 12.16 5.59
N TYR A 78 20.05 11.05 5.15
CA TYR A 78 20.61 10.21 4.10
C TYR A 78 20.42 10.92 2.75
N PRO A 79 21.49 11.45 2.12
CA PRO A 79 21.36 12.25 0.91
C PRO A 79 21.13 11.40 -0.35
N GLU A 80 21.33 10.08 -0.26
CA GLU A 80 21.08 9.15 -1.35
C GLU A 80 20.09 8.09 -0.89
N HIS A 81 19.06 7.89 -1.71
CA HIS A 81 18.14 6.78 -1.57
C HIS A 81 18.70 5.64 -2.42
N PRO A 82 19.49 4.70 -1.86
CA PRO A 82 19.91 3.55 -2.62
C PRO A 82 18.65 2.87 -3.15
N SER A 83 18.57 2.78 -4.48
CA SER A 83 17.48 2.14 -5.20
C SER A 83 17.93 0.75 -5.63
N GLY A 84 16.96 -0.17 -5.70
CA GLY A 84 17.19 -1.56 -6.07
C GLY A 84 16.52 -2.53 -5.11
N SER A 85 16.42 -3.79 -5.54
CA SER A 85 15.80 -4.83 -4.74
C SER A 85 16.80 -5.49 -3.80
N PHE A 86 16.41 -5.70 -2.53
CA PHE A 86 17.14 -6.60 -1.63
C PHE A 86 16.58 -8.01 -1.78
N ALA A 87 17.44 -9.04 -1.75
CA ALA A 87 17.08 -10.44 -2.03
C ALA A 87 16.34 -11.14 -0.87
N TRP A 88 15.48 -10.41 -0.17
CA TRP A 88 14.55 -10.95 0.82
C TRP A 88 13.24 -11.33 0.17
N SER A 89 12.68 -12.45 0.64
CA SER A 89 11.31 -12.84 0.37
C SER A 89 10.34 -12.05 1.25
N SER A 90 9.09 -11.97 0.84
CA SER A 90 7.95 -11.47 1.59
C SER A 90 7.82 -12.16 2.94
N ALA A 91 8.15 -13.46 3.03
CA ALA A 91 8.22 -14.19 4.29
C ALA A 91 9.27 -13.60 5.26
N ASP A 92 10.43 -13.20 4.75
CA ASP A 92 11.50 -12.57 5.54
C ASP A 92 11.04 -11.21 6.08
N TYR A 93 10.41 -10.38 5.25
CA TYR A 93 9.83 -9.11 5.69
C TYR A 93 8.77 -9.31 6.77
N PHE A 94 7.91 -10.33 6.66
CA PHE A 94 6.96 -10.65 7.73
C PHE A 94 7.64 -11.10 9.01
N ALA A 95 8.69 -11.92 8.93
CA ALA A 95 9.44 -12.36 10.11
C ALA A 95 10.05 -11.16 10.85
N ILE A 96 10.69 -10.24 10.11
CA ILE A 96 11.26 -9.00 10.64
C ILE A 96 10.16 -8.12 11.24
N ALA A 97 9.04 -7.92 10.55
CA ALA A 97 7.94 -7.10 11.05
C ALA A 97 7.30 -7.66 12.33
N LYS A 98 7.14 -8.99 12.42
CA LYS A 98 6.63 -9.65 13.63
C LYS A 98 7.60 -9.51 14.81
N ALA A 99 8.90 -9.67 14.57
CA ALA A 99 9.94 -9.49 15.59
C ALA A 99 10.00 -8.03 16.06
N HIS A 100 9.96 -7.07 15.12
CA HIS A 100 9.92 -5.64 15.44
C HIS A 100 8.65 -5.26 16.21
N HIS A 101 7.49 -5.80 15.82
CA HIS A 101 6.24 -5.63 16.55
C HIS A 101 6.38 -6.11 18.00
N LEU A 102 6.93 -7.31 18.23
CA LEU A 102 7.16 -7.84 19.56
C LEU A 102 8.12 -6.95 20.37
N TYR A 103 9.21 -6.49 19.76
CA TYR A 103 10.15 -5.55 20.39
C TYR A 103 9.46 -4.25 20.81
N ARG A 104 8.62 -3.69 19.94
CA ARG A 104 7.93 -2.41 20.14
C ARG A 104 6.79 -2.45 21.16
N THR A 105 6.04 -3.55 21.19
CA THR A 105 4.78 -3.64 21.94
C THR A 105 4.83 -4.60 23.13
N GLY A 106 5.79 -5.52 23.13
CA GLY A 106 5.81 -6.66 24.05
C GLY A 106 4.76 -7.74 23.72
N GLU A 107 3.99 -7.59 22.64
CA GLU A 107 2.94 -8.52 22.22
C GLU A 107 3.31 -9.30 20.95
N THR A 108 2.95 -10.57 20.90
CA THR A 108 3.15 -11.41 19.70
C THR A 108 2.09 -11.13 18.65
N ALA A 109 2.51 -11.03 17.39
CA ALA A 109 1.61 -10.84 16.25
C ALA A 109 0.69 -12.04 15.94
N ASP A 110 0.96 -13.22 16.49
CA ASP A 110 0.18 -14.45 16.22
C ASP A 110 -1.01 -14.63 17.19
N GLY A 111 -1.23 -13.69 18.11
CA GLY A 111 -2.32 -13.69 19.09
C GLY A 111 -3.54 -12.88 18.65
N GLU A 112 -3.88 -11.86 19.42
CA GLU A 112 -5.00 -10.95 19.17
C GLU A 112 -4.72 -9.95 18.04
N TRP A 113 -3.44 -9.70 17.79
CA TRP A 113 -2.99 -8.93 16.64
C TRP A 113 -3.19 -9.72 15.33
N LYS A 114 -3.42 -8.97 14.26
CA LYS A 114 -3.63 -9.44 12.90
C LYS A 114 -2.91 -8.50 11.94
N ILE A 115 -2.54 -9.00 10.77
CA ILE A 115 -1.87 -8.17 9.73
C ILE A 115 -2.97 -7.55 8.86
N PHE A 116 -3.02 -6.23 8.73
CA PHE A 116 -3.97 -5.53 7.86
C PHE A 116 -3.49 -5.59 6.42
N ALA A 117 -4.21 -6.39 5.60
CA ALA A 117 -3.65 -6.94 4.37
C ALA A 117 -2.31 -7.66 4.66
N PRO A 118 -1.81 -8.56 3.82
CA PRO A 118 -0.45 -9.09 3.91
C PRO A 118 0.62 -8.04 3.57
N GLY A 119 0.38 -6.76 3.85
CA GLY A 119 1.29 -5.68 3.55
C GLY A 119 1.36 -5.29 2.07
N SER A 120 2.23 -4.33 1.81
CA SER A 120 2.56 -3.79 0.49
C SER A 120 4.05 -3.90 0.29
N PHE A 121 4.46 -4.42 -0.86
CA PHE A 121 5.84 -4.54 -1.28
C PHE A 121 6.07 -3.61 -2.46
N GLU A 122 7.21 -2.94 -2.47
CA GLU A 122 7.49 -1.96 -3.51
C GLU A 122 8.86 -2.12 -4.12
N ILE A 123 8.92 -1.82 -5.41
CA ILE A 123 10.15 -1.64 -6.19
C ILE A 123 10.11 -0.21 -6.69
N ASP A 124 10.98 0.66 -6.18
CA ASP A 124 10.97 2.09 -6.49
C ASP A 124 11.68 2.38 -7.83
N GLN A 125 12.58 1.48 -8.27
CA GLN A 125 13.20 1.53 -9.59
C GLN A 125 13.23 0.16 -10.25
N CYS A 126 12.42 -0.01 -11.29
CA CYS A 126 12.41 -1.22 -12.08
C CYS A 126 13.77 -1.52 -12.72
N SER A 127 14.12 -2.81 -12.75
CA SER A 127 15.31 -3.33 -13.44
C SER A 127 14.96 -4.60 -14.21
N ASP A 128 15.87 -5.08 -15.07
CA ASP A 128 15.66 -6.38 -15.74
C ASP A 128 15.81 -7.58 -14.79
N ASP A 129 16.49 -7.38 -13.65
CA ASP A 129 16.74 -8.39 -12.62
C ASP A 129 16.26 -7.87 -11.25
N MET A 130 14.98 -8.12 -10.96
CA MET A 130 14.35 -7.79 -9.68
C MET A 130 14.38 -9.05 -8.82
N GLN A 131 15.30 -9.11 -7.85
CA GLN A 131 15.50 -10.30 -7.00
C GLN A 131 14.70 -10.25 -5.69
N GLY A 132 13.94 -9.17 -5.47
CA GLY A 132 13.12 -8.97 -4.28
C GLY A 132 12.48 -7.59 -4.29
N PHE A 133 12.44 -6.94 -3.13
CA PHE A 133 11.74 -5.67 -2.95
C PHE A 133 12.69 -4.59 -2.39
N ASP A 134 12.40 -3.33 -2.70
CA ASP A 134 13.15 -2.18 -2.18
C ASP A 134 12.68 -1.87 -0.75
N LYS A 135 11.38 -2.05 -0.51
CA LYS A 135 10.76 -1.89 0.81
C LYS A 135 9.48 -2.70 0.96
N ALA A 136 9.09 -2.92 2.21
CA ALA A 136 7.79 -3.48 2.57
C ALA A 136 7.12 -2.64 3.66
N THR A 137 5.81 -2.44 3.52
CA THR A 137 4.95 -1.82 4.53
C THR A 137 4.00 -2.87 5.08
N ILE A 138 4.09 -3.12 6.38
CA ILE A 138 3.30 -4.11 7.09
C ILE A 138 2.59 -3.40 8.23
N ILE A 139 1.28 -3.61 8.31
CA ILE A 139 0.42 -2.96 9.30
C ILE A 139 -0.14 -4.06 10.19
N PHE A 140 0.12 -3.99 11.49
CA PHE A 140 -0.57 -4.84 12.46
C PHE A 140 -1.73 -4.08 13.07
N TYR A 141 -2.80 -4.79 13.41
CA TYR A 141 -3.93 -4.24 14.12
C TYR A 141 -4.47 -5.22 15.14
N LYS A 142 -5.15 -4.71 16.15
CA LYS A 142 -5.86 -5.52 17.15
C LYS A 142 -7.26 -4.96 17.33
N ARG A 143 -8.25 -5.86 17.39
CA ARG A 143 -9.66 -5.48 17.51
C ARG A 143 -10.03 -5.39 18.99
N GLU A 144 -10.39 -4.20 19.43
CA GLU A 144 -10.88 -3.97 20.79
C GLU A 144 -12.31 -3.39 20.75
N PRO A 145 -13.12 -3.54 21.82
CA PRO A 145 -14.52 -3.10 21.80
C PRO A 145 -14.72 -1.60 21.55
N GLU A 146 -13.74 -0.77 21.95
CA GLU A 146 -13.83 0.70 21.91
C GLU A 146 -12.65 1.36 21.20
N SER A 147 -11.70 0.56 20.71
CA SER A 147 -10.43 1.01 20.14
C SER A 147 -10.00 0.10 19.02
N PHE A 148 -9.16 0.64 18.17
CA PHE A 148 -8.55 -0.09 17.07
C PHE A 148 -7.06 0.27 17.01
N PRO A 149 -6.25 -0.27 17.93
CA PRO A 149 -4.82 -0.03 17.91
C PRO A 149 -4.20 -0.60 16.63
N VAL A 150 -3.29 0.17 16.04
CA VAL A 150 -2.58 -0.14 14.80
C VAL A 150 -1.10 0.09 15.02
N VAL A 151 -0.26 -0.76 14.45
CA VAL A 151 1.19 -0.59 14.38
C VAL A 151 1.57 -0.59 12.91
N TYR A 152 2.13 0.53 12.45
CA TYR A 152 2.68 0.68 11.10
C TYR A 152 4.18 0.37 11.14
N ILE A 153 4.64 -0.47 10.22
CA ILE A 153 6.04 -0.83 10.07
C ILE A 153 6.41 -0.73 8.59
N GLU A 154 7.40 0.09 8.27
CA GLU A 154 8.02 0.14 6.94
C GLU A 154 9.48 -0.30 7.05
N ILE A 155 9.85 -1.33 6.30
CA ILE A 155 11.18 -1.95 6.32
C ILE A 155 11.90 -1.58 5.03
N ARG A 156 13.07 -0.96 5.14
CA ARG A 156 13.91 -0.54 4.01
C ARG A 156 15.32 -1.12 4.14
N PRO A 157 15.57 -2.35 3.67
CA PRO A 157 16.86 -3.02 3.86
C PRO A 157 18.04 -2.24 3.28
N LEU A 158 17.89 -1.67 2.07
CA LEU A 158 18.98 -0.89 1.46
C LEU A 158 19.35 0.38 2.23
N ARG A 159 18.46 0.84 3.12
CA ARG A 159 18.72 1.98 4.00
C ARG A 159 19.02 1.55 5.43
N GLU A 160 19.17 0.23 5.66
CA GLU A 160 19.51 -0.36 6.94
C GLU A 160 18.57 0.07 8.06
N HIS A 161 17.29 0.29 7.74
CA HIS A 161 16.34 0.77 8.75
C HIS A 161 14.91 0.26 8.62
N ILE A 162 14.22 0.42 9.75
CA ILE A 162 12.79 0.27 9.92
C ILE A 162 12.22 1.60 10.42
N TYR A 163 11.22 2.12 9.73
CA TYR A 163 10.36 3.16 10.27
C TYR A 163 9.17 2.48 10.95
N SER A 164 8.85 2.88 12.17
CA SER A 164 7.70 2.34 12.89
C SER A 164 6.92 3.44 13.58
N ALA A 165 5.62 3.42 13.36
CA ALA A 165 4.70 4.27 14.06
C ALA A 165 3.71 3.39 14.81
N ILE A 166 3.67 3.58 16.13
CA ILE A 166 2.50 3.25 16.93
C ILE A 166 1.79 4.59 17.05
N PRO A 167 0.95 4.96 16.06
CA PRO A 167 0.32 6.24 16.15
C PRO A 167 -0.47 6.29 17.46
N ASP A 168 -0.20 7.35 18.22
CA ASP A 168 -0.88 7.71 19.46
C ASP A 168 -2.29 8.22 19.10
N TYR A 169 -3.01 7.44 18.30
CA TYR A 169 -4.43 7.64 18.12
C TYR A 169 -5.06 7.19 19.43
N GLU A 170 -5.37 8.14 20.30
CA GLU A 170 -6.57 8.03 21.11
C GLU A 170 -7.72 7.66 20.16
N ARG A 171 -7.92 6.36 19.95
CA ARG A 171 -9.03 5.73 19.22
C ARG A 171 -9.30 6.41 17.87
N ILE A 172 -8.72 5.91 16.76
CA ILE A 172 -9.38 6.14 15.48
C ILE A 172 -10.80 5.62 15.67
N SER A 173 -11.79 6.52 15.74
CA SER A 173 -13.16 6.10 15.94
C SER A 173 -13.54 5.20 14.77
N TYR A 174 -14.37 4.19 15.03
CA TYR A 174 -14.86 3.28 14.00
C TYR A 174 -15.37 4.05 12.76
N ASP A 175 -15.97 5.22 12.99
CA ASP A 175 -16.47 6.14 11.95
C ASP A 175 -15.33 6.73 11.10
N THR A 176 -14.19 7.09 11.70
CA THR A 176 -13.02 7.64 10.99
C THR A 176 -12.32 6.59 10.14
N LEU A 177 -12.35 5.32 10.55
CA LEU A 177 -11.90 4.19 9.72
C LEU A 177 -12.84 4.00 8.52
N ILE A 178 -14.16 3.99 8.73
CA ILE A 178 -15.12 3.86 7.62
C ILE A 178 -15.01 5.01 6.62
N GLU A 179 -14.89 6.25 7.10
CA GLU A 179 -14.84 7.44 6.25
C GLU A 179 -13.54 7.55 5.44
N ASN A 180 -12.39 7.25 6.05
CA ASN A 180 -11.09 7.35 5.36
C ASN A 180 -10.74 6.10 4.56
N PHE A 181 -11.20 4.92 4.99
CA PHE A 181 -10.86 3.66 4.33
C PHE A 181 -11.97 3.17 3.40
N LEU A 182 -13.20 3.70 3.45
CA LEU A 182 -14.35 3.25 2.63
C LEU A 182 -14.65 1.75 2.76
N PHE A 183 -14.16 1.10 3.81
CA PHE A 183 -14.34 -0.31 4.06
C PHE A 183 -15.07 -0.51 5.37
N ASP A 184 -16.04 -1.42 5.35
CA ASP A 184 -16.51 -2.06 6.57
C ASP A 184 -15.30 -2.77 7.19
N PRO A 185 -14.85 -2.36 8.38
CA PRO A 185 -13.71 -2.98 9.03
C PRO A 185 -13.88 -4.50 9.14
N ASP A 186 -15.11 -5.01 9.34
CA ASP A 186 -15.38 -6.45 9.36
C ASP A 186 -15.09 -7.17 8.05
N THR A 187 -15.16 -6.48 6.91
CA THR A 187 -14.83 -7.03 5.59
C THR A 187 -13.32 -6.99 5.37
N ALA A 188 -12.67 -5.84 5.55
CA ALA A 188 -11.21 -5.72 5.40
C ALA A 188 -10.43 -6.66 6.33
N PHE A 189 -10.97 -6.96 7.51
CA PHE A 189 -10.33 -7.84 8.49
C PHE A 189 -10.55 -9.34 8.23
N LYS A 190 -11.62 -9.74 7.53
CA LYS A 190 -11.77 -11.12 7.07
C LYS A 190 -10.77 -11.46 5.98
N GLU A 191 -10.48 -10.51 5.09
CA GLU A 191 -9.50 -10.66 3.99
C GLU A 191 -8.07 -10.76 4.52
N ALA A 192 -7.74 -10.05 5.61
CA ALA A 192 -6.47 -10.19 6.32
C ALA A 192 -6.21 -11.60 6.87
N LEU A 193 -7.26 -12.32 7.28
CA LEU A 193 -7.18 -13.70 7.79
C LEU A 193 -7.03 -14.73 6.66
N SER A 194 -7.34 -14.36 5.40
CA SER A 194 -7.40 -15.28 4.24
C SER A 194 -6.10 -15.40 3.46
N VAL A 195 -5.03 -14.71 3.86
CA VAL A 195 -3.68 -14.79 3.24
C VAL A 195 -2.99 -16.13 3.57
N GLN A 196 -3.66 -17.21 3.23
CA GLN A 196 -3.15 -18.58 3.16
C GLN A 196 -3.17 -19.08 1.71
N GLY A 197 -3.28 -18.17 0.74
CA GLY A 197 -3.14 -18.48 -0.67
C GLY A 197 -1.75 -19.05 -0.97
N SER A 198 -1.66 -19.87 -2.03
CA SER A 198 -0.39 -20.45 -2.46
C SER A 198 0.52 -19.44 -3.16
N ILE A 199 -0.06 -18.32 -3.63
CA ILE A 199 0.66 -17.27 -4.36
C ILE A 199 1.26 -16.28 -3.36
N THR A 200 2.58 -16.16 -3.39
CA THR A 200 3.34 -15.15 -2.63
C THR A 200 3.44 -13.83 -3.40
N ALA A 201 3.97 -12.77 -2.77
CA ALA A 201 4.17 -11.48 -3.43
C ALA A 201 5.13 -11.58 -4.63
N GLU A 202 6.19 -12.38 -4.53
CA GLU A 202 7.14 -12.65 -5.63
C GLU A 202 6.45 -13.38 -6.76
N LYS A 203 5.61 -14.38 -6.43
CA LYS A 203 4.88 -15.12 -7.44
C LYS A 203 3.84 -14.24 -8.14
N ALA A 204 3.17 -13.36 -7.42
CA ALA A 204 2.28 -12.35 -7.99
C ALA A 204 3.03 -11.40 -8.92
N LEU A 205 4.21 -10.90 -8.53
CA LEU A 205 5.06 -10.09 -9.40
C LEU A 205 5.46 -10.85 -10.66
N GLN A 206 5.88 -12.11 -10.54
CA GLN A 206 6.22 -12.95 -11.68
C GLN A 206 5.06 -13.07 -12.66
N ILE A 207 3.85 -13.38 -12.18
CA ILE A 207 2.64 -13.49 -13.00
C ILE A 207 2.37 -12.15 -13.71
N ALA A 208 2.49 -11.02 -13.01
CA ALA A 208 2.27 -9.70 -13.59
C ALA A 208 3.30 -9.34 -14.68
N GLU A 209 4.58 -9.69 -14.47
CA GLU A 209 5.64 -9.50 -15.46
C GLU A 209 5.36 -10.34 -16.72
N GLU A 210 4.96 -11.61 -16.56
CA GLU A 210 4.56 -12.53 -17.64
C GLU A 210 3.29 -12.07 -18.37
N ALA A 211 2.38 -11.38 -17.67
CA ALA A 211 1.15 -10.81 -18.21
C ALA A 211 1.36 -9.52 -19.05
N GLY A 212 2.61 -9.14 -19.31
CA GLY A 212 2.97 -7.97 -20.13
C GLY A 212 3.47 -6.77 -19.31
N GLY A 213 3.58 -6.90 -17.98
CA GLY A 213 4.21 -5.89 -17.14
C GLY A 213 5.65 -5.60 -17.57
N LYS A 214 6.42 -6.66 -17.83
CA LYS A 214 7.81 -6.58 -18.30
C LYS A 214 7.93 -5.83 -19.63
N GLU A 215 7.09 -6.21 -20.60
CA GLU A 215 7.08 -5.58 -21.92
C GLU A 215 6.77 -4.09 -21.82
N LEU A 216 5.76 -3.71 -21.02
CA LEU A 216 5.34 -2.32 -20.88
C LEU A 216 6.40 -1.47 -20.17
N ARG A 217 7.01 -1.95 -19.09
CA ARG A 217 8.07 -1.17 -18.42
C ARG A 217 9.31 -1.01 -19.27
N GLN A 218 9.67 -2.00 -20.09
CA GLN A 218 10.81 -1.92 -21.01
C GLN A 218 10.59 -0.91 -22.15
N GLN A 219 9.34 -0.51 -22.42
CA GLN A 219 9.02 0.57 -23.35
C GLN A 219 9.22 1.97 -22.73
N LEU A 220 9.33 2.06 -21.40
CA LEU A 220 9.63 3.31 -20.71
C LEU A 220 11.14 3.57 -20.76
N SER A 221 11.52 4.82 -21.04
CA SER A 221 12.91 5.25 -21.02
C SER A 221 13.54 4.90 -19.67
N ASN A 222 14.65 4.15 -19.69
CA ASN A 222 15.44 3.76 -18.52
C ASN A 222 14.72 2.93 -17.45
N ASN A 223 13.63 2.22 -17.77
CA ASN A 223 12.84 1.49 -16.77
C ASN A 223 12.44 2.40 -15.59
N GLU A 224 12.15 3.68 -15.85
CA GLU A 224 11.61 4.61 -14.86
C GLU A 224 10.19 4.19 -14.47
N CYS A 225 10.07 3.13 -13.67
CA CYS A 225 8.81 2.74 -13.07
C CYS A 225 8.97 2.36 -11.61
N ARG A 226 7.85 2.48 -10.91
CA ARG A 226 7.64 1.93 -9.57
C ARG A 226 6.60 0.83 -9.66
N ILE A 227 6.83 -0.28 -8.97
CA ILE A 227 5.88 -1.39 -8.88
C ILE A 227 5.42 -1.47 -7.44
N VAL A 228 4.10 -1.57 -7.23
CA VAL A 228 3.50 -1.80 -5.92
C VAL A 228 2.75 -3.12 -5.99
N ILE A 229 3.12 -4.06 -5.13
CA ILE A 229 2.48 -5.36 -4.96
C ILE A 229 1.80 -5.35 -3.60
N ALA A 230 0.48 -5.39 -3.60
CA ALA A 230 -0.28 -5.39 -2.36
C ALA A 230 -1.48 -6.30 -2.53
N TYR A 231 -1.98 -6.83 -1.43
CA TYR A 231 -3.14 -7.70 -1.46
C TYR A 231 -4.35 -6.93 -0.95
N PHE A 232 -5.41 -6.93 -1.75
CA PHE A 232 -6.65 -6.20 -1.51
C PHE A 232 -7.81 -7.04 -1.98
N PHE A 233 -8.91 -7.15 -1.21
CA PHE A 233 -10.14 -7.80 -1.67
C PHE A 233 -9.94 -9.26 -2.12
N ASP A 234 -9.24 -10.04 -1.30
CA ASP A 234 -8.94 -11.46 -1.57
C ASP A 234 -8.14 -11.71 -2.87
N LYS A 235 -7.32 -10.75 -3.30
CA LYS A 235 -6.44 -10.87 -4.46
C LYS A 235 -5.14 -10.11 -4.28
N TRP A 236 -4.10 -10.58 -4.95
CA TRP A 236 -2.92 -9.77 -5.19
C TRP A 236 -3.22 -8.73 -6.27
N VAL A 237 -2.75 -7.51 -6.05
CA VAL A 237 -2.87 -6.39 -6.98
C VAL A 237 -1.47 -5.87 -7.24
N VAL A 238 -1.00 -6.04 -8.46
CA VAL A 238 0.30 -5.53 -8.92
C VAL A 238 0.07 -4.31 -9.80
N ARG A 239 0.53 -3.15 -9.34
CA ARG A 239 0.38 -1.87 -10.03
C ARG A 239 1.72 -1.34 -10.49
N TYR A 240 1.77 -0.91 -11.75
CA TYR A 240 2.95 -0.28 -12.35
C TYR A 240 2.70 1.21 -12.51
N TYR A 241 3.62 2.02 -12.03
CA TYR A 241 3.53 3.48 -12.02
C TYR A 241 4.63 4.12 -12.88
N TRP A 242 4.27 5.18 -13.57
CA TRP A 242 5.20 6.09 -14.26
C TRP A 242 4.75 7.53 -14.03
N GLY A 243 5.66 8.41 -13.58
CA GLY A 243 5.32 9.81 -13.29
C GLY A 243 4.18 9.99 -12.27
N GLY A 244 4.05 9.06 -11.30
CA GLY A 244 3.00 9.08 -10.29
C GLY A 244 1.63 8.59 -10.74
N THR A 245 1.47 8.20 -12.01
CA THR A 245 0.23 7.62 -12.54
C THR A 245 0.43 6.13 -12.78
N TYR A 246 -0.53 5.29 -12.38
CA TYR A 246 -0.48 3.87 -12.75
C TYR A 246 -0.86 3.70 -14.23
N PHE A 247 -0.14 2.84 -14.95
CA PHE A 247 -0.40 2.55 -16.37
C PHE A 247 -0.76 1.08 -16.61
N LEU A 248 -0.63 0.23 -15.59
CA LEU A 248 -1.05 -1.16 -15.62
C LEU A 248 -1.43 -1.60 -14.21
N THR A 249 -2.55 -2.30 -14.10
CA THR A 249 -2.92 -3.07 -12.91
C THR A 249 -3.16 -4.52 -13.31
N VAL A 250 -2.57 -5.45 -12.56
CA VAL A 250 -2.82 -6.88 -12.69
C VAL A 250 -3.39 -7.39 -11.38
N ASP A 251 -4.66 -7.81 -11.43
CA ASP A 251 -5.38 -8.43 -10.34
C ASP A 251 -5.19 -9.95 -10.43
N ILE A 252 -4.73 -10.60 -9.37
CA ILE A 252 -4.30 -12.01 -9.36
C ILE A 252 -4.97 -12.75 -8.21
N ASP A 253 -5.66 -13.85 -8.50
CA ASP A 253 -6.23 -14.74 -7.50
C ASP A 253 -5.11 -15.39 -6.67
N PRO A 254 -5.19 -15.36 -5.33
CA PRO A 254 -4.09 -15.78 -4.48
C PRO A 254 -4.01 -17.30 -4.31
N ASN A 255 -5.01 -18.05 -4.78
CA ASN A 255 -5.06 -19.51 -4.65
C ASN A 255 -4.48 -20.20 -5.88
N ASP A 256 -4.86 -19.74 -7.08
CA ASP A 256 -4.51 -20.41 -8.34
C ASP A 256 -3.70 -19.54 -9.31
N GLY A 257 -3.51 -18.26 -9.02
CA GLY A 257 -2.75 -17.33 -9.85
C GLY A 257 -3.45 -16.89 -11.14
N THR A 258 -4.74 -17.20 -11.31
CA THR A 258 -5.54 -16.64 -12.42
C THR A 258 -5.60 -15.12 -12.29
N TYR A 259 -5.60 -14.40 -13.43
CA TYR A 259 -5.44 -12.96 -13.39
C TYR A 259 -6.31 -12.20 -14.39
N LYS A 260 -6.52 -10.91 -14.09
CA LYS A 260 -7.18 -9.92 -14.94
C LYS A 260 -6.30 -8.69 -15.07
N ILE A 261 -6.22 -8.17 -16.29
CA ILE A 261 -5.48 -6.93 -16.58
C ILE A 261 -6.46 -5.76 -16.68
N GLU A 262 -6.10 -4.65 -16.04
CA GLU A 262 -6.77 -3.36 -16.17
C GLU A 262 -5.75 -2.31 -16.66
N ARG A 263 -6.12 -1.55 -17.69
CA ARG A 263 -5.30 -0.52 -18.35
C ARG A 263 -6.05 0.80 -18.37
#